data_AF-A0A9C7GBF5-F1
#
_entry.id   AF-A0A9C7GBF5-F1
#
_cell.length_a   1.000
_cell.length_b   1.000
_cell.length_c   1.000
_cell.angle_alpha   90.00
_cell.angle_beta   90.00
_cell.angle_gamma   90.00
#
_symmetry.space_group_name_H-M   'P 1'
#
loop_
_entity.id
_entity.type
_entity.pdbx_description
1 polymer ?
#
loop_
_entity_poly.entity_id
_entity_poly.type
_entity_poly.pdbx_seq_one_letter_code
_entity_poly.pdbx_strand_id
1 'polypeptide(L)'
;MKRVLTMGLIFISIILSGCNTNNLSDAEFTNLTPAEIKMDNSTYLMTDEVLTTNEVEEQIGKVTKILEIVSYSEDQNPYKNPNKIFKVSDESVEKVIAIQVNEQTVYRKY
;
A
#
# COMPACT_ATOMS: atom_id res chain seq x y z
N MET A 1 47.66 36.35 -27.87
CA MET A 1 46.40 35.77 -28.36
C MET A 1 46.06 34.55 -27.50
N LYS A 2 44.97 34.64 -26.72
CA LYS A 2 44.49 33.61 -25.80
C LYS A 2 43.75 32.53 -26.60
N ARG A 3 44.06 31.25 -26.38
CA ARG A 3 43.19 30.13 -26.78
C ARG A 3 42.70 29.45 -25.51
N VAL A 4 41.49 29.79 -25.11
CA VAL A 4 40.74 29.06 -24.08
C VAL A 4 40.24 27.79 -24.75
N LEU A 5 40.84 26.64 -24.41
CA LEU A 5 40.28 25.35 -24.76
C LEU A 5 39.12 25.09 -23.79
N THR A 6 37.91 25.32 -24.27
CA THR A 6 36.66 24.99 -23.60
C THR A 6 36.58 23.47 -23.47
N MET A 7 37.04 22.93 -22.34
CA MET A 7 36.94 21.51 -22.02
C MET A 7 35.48 21.22 -21.67
N GLY A 8 34.79 20.54 -22.58
CA GLY A 8 33.37 20.19 -22.44
C GLY A 8 33.14 19.32 -21.20
N LEU A 9 32.24 19.78 -20.34
CA LEU A 9 31.63 18.99 -19.27
C LEU A 9 30.81 17.86 -19.91
N ILE A 10 31.35 16.64 -19.89
CA ILE A 10 30.57 15.45 -20.20
C ILE A 10 29.70 15.15 -18.98
N PHE A 11 28.44 15.58 -19.04
CA PHE A 11 27.40 15.09 -18.14
C PHE A 11 27.15 13.62 -18.48
N ILE A 12 27.74 12.72 -17.69
CA ILE A 12 27.32 11.32 -17.67
C ILE A 12 26.06 11.29 -16.82
N SER A 13 24.91 11.48 -17.45
CA SER A 13 23.61 11.18 -16.84
C SER A 13 23.54 9.66 -16.64
N ILE A 14 23.85 9.22 -15.41
CA ILE A 14 23.52 7.87 -14.97
C ILE A 14 22.00 7.81 -14.96
N ILE A 15 21.43 7.30 -16.04
CA ILE A 15 20.03 6.88 -16.06
C ILE A 15 20.00 5.68 -15.12
N LEU A 16 19.76 5.96 -13.83
CA LEU A 16 19.27 4.99 -12.86
C LEU A 16 17.89 4.57 -13.38
N SER A 17 17.88 3.70 -14.38
CA SER A 17 16.76 2.85 -14.72
C SER A 17 16.56 1.91 -13.53
N GLY A 18 16.06 2.47 -12.43
CA GLY A 18 15.51 1.72 -11.32
C GLY A 18 14.39 0.91 -11.90
N CYS A 19 14.68 -0.35 -12.21
CA CYS A 19 13.70 -1.35 -12.51
C CYS A 19 12.94 -1.61 -11.20
N ASN A 20 12.05 -0.69 -10.82
CA ASN A 20 11.07 -0.92 -9.78
C ASN A 20 10.04 -1.85 -10.39
N THR A 21 10.38 -3.14 -10.45
CA THR A 21 9.37 -4.15 -10.25
C THR A 21 8.86 -3.89 -8.84
N ASN A 22 7.80 -3.06 -8.72
CA ASN A 22 7.08 -2.89 -7.47
C ASN A 22 6.49 -4.27 -7.16
N ASN A 23 7.28 -5.12 -6.51
CA ASN A 23 6.83 -6.41 -6.03
C ASN A 23 5.80 -6.11 -4.96
N LEU A 24 4.53 -6.25 -5.33
CA LEU A 24 3.41 -6.10 -4.41
C LEU A 24 3.50 -7.22 -3.39
N SER A 25 3.48 -6.87 -2.10
CA SER A 25 3.39 -7.86 -1.03
C SER A 25 2.03 -8.56 -1.09
N ASP A 26 2.06 -9.88 -0.91
CA ASP A 26 0.85 -10.67 -0.74
C ASP A 26 0.36 -10.56 0.71
N ALA A 27 -0.96 -10.43 0.87
CA ALA A 27 -1.59 -10.31 2.17
C ALA A 27 -2.72 -11.33 2.37
N GLU A 28 -2.88 -11.75 3.63
CA GLU A 28 -4.01 -12.54 4.11
C GLU A 28 -4.97 -11.63 4.89
N PHE A 29 -6.24 -11.64 4.54
CA PHE A 29 -7.31 -10.91 5.22
C PHE A 29 -8.17 -11.87 6.05
N THR A 30 -8.48 -11.49 7.29
CA THR A 30 -9.38 -12.24 8.18
C THR A 30 -10.52 -11.33 8.63
N ASN A 31 -11.76 -11.82 8.48
CA ASN A 31 -12.97 -11.01 8.67
C ASN A 31 -13.52 -10.99 10.12
N LEU A 32 -12.63 -11.08 11.12
CA LEU A 32 -12.99 -10.85 12.52
C LEU A 32 -13.36 -9.38 12.75
N THR A 33 -13.87 -9.04 13.93
CA THR A 33 -14.12 -7.65 14.33
C THR A 33 -13.22 -7.28 15.51
N PRO A 34 -12.23 -6.38 15.34
CA PRO A 34 -11.81 -5.76 14.08
C PRO A 34 -11.15 -6.77 13.11
N ALA A 35 -11.19 -6.47 11.81
CA ALA A 35 -10.58 -7.34 10.80
C ALA A 35 -9.05 -7.31 10.90
N GLU A 36 -8.42 -8.40 10.51
CA GLU A 36 -6.96 -8.55 10.53
C GLU A 36 -6.40 -8.65 9.11
N ILE A 37 -5.28 -7.98 8.87
CA ILE A 37 -4.50 -8.09 7.63
C ILE A 37 -3.11 -8.55 8.03
N LYS A 38 -2.67 -9.67 7.48
CA LYS A 38 -1.29 -10.16 7.63
C LYS A 38 -0.57 -9.93 6.32
N MET A 39 0.50 -9.14 6.36
CA MET A 39 1.32 -8.82 5.19
C MET A 39 2.78 -8.83 5.63
N ASP A 40 3.62 -9.54 4.89
CA ASP A 40 5.02 -9.78 5.24
C ASP A 40 5.15 -10.34 6.67
N ASN A 41 5.88 -9.65 7.56
CA ASN A 41 6.06 -10.03 8.97
C ASN A 41 5.20 -9.21 9.94
N SER A 42 4.17 -8.53 9.42
CA SER A 42 3.32 -7.61 10.17
C SER A 42 1.87 -8.07 10.17
N THR A 43 1.20 -7.90 11.32
CA THR A 43 -0.25 -7.98 11.44
C THR A 43 -0.81 -6.59 11.68
N TYR A 44 -1.89 -6.25 11.00
CA TYR A 44 -2.59 -4.98 11.05
C TYR A 44 -4.02 -5.22 11.49
N LEU A 45 -4.51 -4.37 12.39
CA LEU A 45 -5.91 -4.35 12.81
C LEU A 45 -6.62 -3.22 12.10
N MET A 46 -7.82 -3.53 11.64
CA MET A 46 -8.62 -2.63 10.83
C MET A 46 -9.44 -1.66 11.71
N THR A 47 -9.54 -0.39 11.31
CA THR A 47 -10.28 0.68 12.03
C THR A 47 -11.50 1.17 11.24
N ASP A 48 -12.33 2.05 11.80
CA ASP A 48 -13.48 2.63 11.07
C ASP A 48 -13.10 3.93 10.30
N GLU A 49 -11.81 4.26 10.23
CA GLU A 49 -11.30 5.50 9.64
C GLU A 49 -11.22 5.42 8.12
N VAL A 50 -11.94 6.29 7.41
CA VAL A 50 -11.94 6.38 5.94
C VAL A 50 -10.93 7.42 5.48
N LEU A 51 -10.03 7.03 4.56
CA LEU A 51 -9.01 7.91 4.00
C LEU A 51 -9.41 8.36 2.59
N THR A 52 -9.10 9.61 2.27
CA THR A 52 -9.25 10.15 0.92
C THR A 52 -8.12 9.70 0.01
N THR A 53 -8.31 9.82 -1.31
CA THR A 53 -7.30 9.45 -2.31
C THR A 53 -5.99 10.25 -2.20
N ASN A 54 -6.01 11.41 -1.53
CA ASN A 54 -4.84 12.26 -1.36
C ASN A 54 -4.00 11.87 -0.13
N GLU A 55 -4.53 11.00 0.74
CA GLU A 55 -3.88 10.51 1.95
C GLU A 55 -3.20 9.15 1.72
N VAL A 56 -3.27 8.62 0.50
CA VAL A 56 -2.64 7.36 0.10
C VAL A 56 -1.69 7.60 -1.07
N GLU A 57 -0.58 6.86 -1.07
CA GLU A 57 0.48 6.93 -2.08
C GLU A 57 0.39 5.71 -3.03
N GLU A 58 1.51 5.02 -3.29
CA GLU A 58 1.54 3.83 -4.12
C GLU A 58 0.80 2.61 -3.52
N GLN A 59 0.32 1.75 -4.40
CA GLN A 59 -0.08 0.40 -4.03
C GLN A 59 1.17 -0.41 -3.64
N ILE A 60 1.17 -0.95 -2.44
CA ILE A 60 2.29 -1.73 -1.87
C ILE A 60 1.96 -3.21 -1.72
N GLY A 61 0.68 -3.58 -1.76
CA GLY A 61 0.26 -4.96 -1.59
C GLY A 61 -1.11 -5.27 -2.18
N LYS A 62 -1.47 -6.55 -2.09
CA LYS A 62 -2.78 -7.08 -2.50
C LYS A 62 -3.20 -8.23 -1.59
N VAL A 63 -4.49 -8.33 -1.32
CA VAL A 63 -5.06 -9.49 -0.64
C VAL A 63 -5.13 -10.66 -1.62
N THR A 64 -4.37 -11.72 -1.34
CA THR A 64 -4.37 -12.95 -2.13
C THR A 64 -5.15 -14.08 -1.47
N LYS A 65 -5.42 -13.95 -0.16
CA LYS A 65 -6.13 -14.94 0.63
C LYS A 65 -7.12 -14.26 1.58
N ILE A 66 -8.35 -14.75 1.59
CA ILE A 66 -9.40 -14.32 2.53
C ILE A 66 -9.75 -15.52 3.40
N LEU A 67 -9.64 -15.35 4.71
CA LEU A 67 -10.08 -16.29 5.72
C LEU A 67 -11.39 -15.81 6.34
N GLU A 68 -12.47 -16.47 5.96
CA GLU A 68 -13.80 -16.22 6.51
C GLU A 68 -13.98 -17.00 7.81
N ILE A 69 -13.92 -16.29 8.94
CA ILE A 69 -14.18 -16.82 10.28
C ILE A 69 -15.60 -16.47 10.73
N VAL A 70 -16.07 -15.27 10.40
CA VAL A 70 -17.43 -14.80 10.72
C VAL A 70 -18.29 -14.87 9.47
N SER A 71 -19.48 -15.47 9.57
CA SER A 71 -20.45 -15.48 8.48
C SER A 71 -21.38 -14.29 8.62
N TYR A 72 -21.25 -13.32 7.71
CA TYR A 72 -22.20 -12.20 7.57
C TYR A 72 -23.23 -12.52 6.50
N SER A 73 -24.44 -11.98 6.61
CA SER A 73 -25.33 -11.92 5.44
C SER A 73 -24.76 -10.94 4.41
N GLU A 74 -25.13 -11.12 3.14
CA GLU A 74 -24.59 -10.31 2.05
C GLU A 74 -24.82 -8.81 2.27
N ASP A 75 -25.98 -8.42 2.80
CA ASP A 75 -26.34 -7.03 3.10
C ASP A 75 -25.65 -6.47 4.37
N GLN A 76 -25.17 -7.33 5.27
CA GLN A 76 -24.58 -6.94 6.55
C GLN A 76 -23.06 -7.10 6.61
N ASN A 77 -22.42 -7.62 5.55
CA ASN A 77 -20.98 -7.81 5.54
C ASN A 77 -20.24 -6.46 5.50
N PRO A 78 -19.51 -6.07 6.58
CA PRO A 78 -18.77 -4.81 6.60
C PRO A 78 -17.48 -4.87 5.78
N TYR A 79 -17.06 -6.05 5.32
CA TYR A 79 -15.74 -6.31 4.74
C TYR A 79 -15.83 -6.94 3.34
N LYS A 80 -16.65 -6.38 2.43
CA LYS A 80 -16.78 -6.94 1.08
C LYS A 80 -15.55 -6.62 0.24
N ASN A 81 -15.10 -7.63 -0.49
CA ASN A 81 -14.08 -7.52 -1.54
C ASN A 81 -12.80 -6.78 -1.10
N PRO A 82 -12.14 -7.18 0.02
CA PRO A 82 -10.84 -6.63 0.38
C PRO A 82 -9.83 -6.94 -0.74
N ASN A 83 -9.12 -5.93 -1.23
CA ASN A 83 -8.29 -6.09 -2.44
C ASN A 83 -6.93 -5.41 -2.35
N LYS A 84 -6.87 -4.09 -2.53
CA LYS A 84 -5.61 -3.36 -2.71
C LYS A 84 -5.13 -2.77 -1.40
N ILE A 85 -3.83 -2.86 -1.14
CA ILE A 85 -3.18 -2.26 0.03
C ILE A 85 -2.27 -1.13 -0.44
N PHE A 86 -2.38 0.03 0.20
CA PHE A 86 -1.66 1.25 -0.14
C PHE A 86 -0.82 1.74 1.04
N LYS A 87 0.24 2.45 0.72
CA LYS A 87 0.98 3.25 1.69
C LYS A 87 0.17 4.51 2.05
N VAL A 88 0.19 4.90 3.32
CA VAL A 88 -0.40 6.15 3.81
C VAL A 88 0.65 7.25 3.75
N SER A 89 0.26 8.44 3.28
CA SER A 89 1.15 9.60 3.17
C SER A 89 1.76 9.97 4.52
N ASP A 90 3.04 10.33 4.52
CA ASP A 90 3.80 10.73 5.72
C ASP A 90 3.90 9.67 6.84
N GLU A 91 3.44 8.44 6.62
CA GLU A 91 3.48 7.34 7.58
C GLU A 91 4.33 6.16 7.08
N SER A 92 4.93 5.42 8.01
CA SER A 92 5.70 4.21 7.68
C SER A 92 4.78 2.99 7.55
N VAL A 93 5.01 2.14 6.54
CA VAL A 93 4.26 0.89 6.30
C VAL A 93 4.21 -0.04 7.51
N GLU A 94 5.24 -0.06 8.36
CA GLU A 94 5.26 -0.86 9.59
C GLU A 94 4.19 -0.43 10.61
N LYS A 95 3.85 0.86 10.60
CA LYS A 95 2.86 1.47 11.50
C LYS A 95 1.48 1.48 10.88
N VAL A 96 1.36 1.91 9.63
CA VAL A 96 0.08 2.21 9.00
C VAL A 96 0.07 1.78 7.54
N ILE A 97 -1.02 1.12 7.14
CA ILE A 97 -1.37 0.83 5.75
C ILE A 97 -2.86 1.16 5.55
N ALA A 98 -3.23 1.49 4.33
CA ALA A 98 -4.63 1.59 3.92
C ALA A 98 -5.01 0.34 3.11
N ILE A 99 -6.25 -0.14 3.23
CA ILE A 99 -6.78 -1.22 2.38
C ILE A 99 -8.12 -0.81 1.76
N GLN A 100 -8.32 -1.17 0.50
CA GLN A 100 -9.59 -0.98 -0.19
C GLN A 100 -10.58 -2.10 0.17
N VAL A 101 -11.75 -1.72 0.68
CA VAL A 101 -12.86 -2.59 1.10
C VAL A 101 -14.19 -1.90 0.74
N ASN A 102 -15.20 -2.63 0.28
CA ASN A 102 -16.51 -2.08 -0.13
C ASN A 102 -16.42 -0.92 -1.16
N GLU A 103 -15.47 -0.98 -2.10
CA GLU A 103 -15.20 0.10 -3.07
C GLU A 103 -14.70 1.43 -2.45
N GLN A 104 -14.49 1.46 -1.13
CA GLN A 104 -13.96 2.61 -0.38
C GLN A 104 -12.53 2.32 0.11
N THR A 105 -11.69 3.35 0.16
CA THR A 105 -10.34 3.27 0.75
C THR A 105 -10.47 3.59 2.22
N VAL A 106 -10.16 2.62 3.07
CA VAL A 106 -10.29 2.79 4.52
C VAL A 106 -8.95 2.37 5.16
N TYR A 107 -8.72 2.73 6.43
CA TYR A 107 -7.89 2.06 7.45
C TYR A 107 -6.55 2.68 7.92
N ARG A 108 -6.30 2.49 9.23
CA ARG A 108 -5.08 2.72 10.02
C ARG A 108 -4.79 1.52 10.96
N LYS A 109 -3.52 1.22 11.30
CA LYS A 109 -3.09 0.27 12.35
C LYS A 109 -2.54 1.01 13.59
N TYR A 110 -2.60 0.35 14.76
CA TYR A 110 -1.73 0.61 15.93
C TYR A 110 -0.64 -0.45 16.07
#